data_AF-A0A1J4W0N9-F1
#
_entry.id   AF-A0A1J4W0N9-F1
#
_cell.length_a   1.000
_cell.length_b   1.000
_cell.length_c   1.000
_cell.angle_alpha   90.00
_cell.angle_beta   90.00
_cell.angle_gamma   90.00
#
_symmetry.space_group_name_H-M   'P 1'
#
loop_
_entity.id
_entity.type
_entity.pdbx_description
1 polymer ?
#
loop_
_entity_poly.entity_id
_entity_poly.type
_entity_poly.pdbx_seq_one_letter_code
_entity_poly.pdbx_strand_id
1 'polypeptide(L)'
;MESQNMFYLRIPYTGITKKNKFIRKKPKEILVTLGGTDPSKTTLKVIEALKDLKEFNEIHLVVKLHPAELDAELYKKLAEQENISTTILDGKQDTFEAIASSDFFSTMTSTVALEAMMFNKPVFIFNFANYGGANDWVKEKAVTYITNRESGKKEIKRVLSDKRYLDDLLKREKNFLKKHYYKIDGKATERLYELIKNNINQPK
;
A
#
# COMPACT_ATOMS: atom_id res chain seq x y z
N MET A 1 29.65 22.05 0.59
CA MET A 1 30.24 20.76 1.00
C MET A 1 30.34 20.78 2.51
N GLU A 2 29.49 20.00 3.17
CA GLU A 2 29.82 19.17 4.34
C GLU A 2 28.51 18.64 4.93
N SER A 3 28.23 17.39 4.57
CA SER A 3 27.24 16.53 5.17
C SER A 3 27.68 16.15 6.59
N GLN A 4 26.84 16.38 7.59
CA GLN A 4 27.01 15.75 8.89
C GLN A 4 25.81 14.88 9.25
N ASN A 5 26.13 13.59 9.26
CA ASN A 5 25.43 12.43 9.79
C ASN A 5 24.40 12.70 10.90
N MET A 6 23.14 12.34 10.64
CA MET A 6 22.16 12.06 11.68
C MET A 6 22.22 10.56 12.02
N PHE A 7 23.02 10.21 13.02
CA PHE A 7 23.00 8.90 13.67
C PHE A 7 21.68 8.75 14.45
N TYR A 8 20.83 7.81 14.03
CA TYR A 8 19.71 7.36 14.86
C TYR A 8 20.24 6.46 15.98
N LEU A 9 20.44 7.05 17.16
CA LEU A 9 20.71 6.32 18.41
C LEU A 9 19.47 5.53 18.83
N ARG A 10 19.64 4.21 18.97
CA ARG A 10 18.68 3.26 19.54
C ARG A 10 18.61 3.50 21.06
N ILE A 11 17.53 4.11 21.56
CA ILE A 11 17.36 4.33 23.01
C ILE A 11 16.58 3.15 23.60
N PRO A 12 17.08 2.47 24.66
CA PRO A 12 16.37 1.40 25.33
C PRO A 12 15.22 1.96 26.19
N TYR A 13 14.11 1.23 26.22
CA TYR A 13 12.91 1.54 26.99
C TYR A 13 13.20 1.45 28.50
N THR A 14 13.29 2.59 29.17
CA THR A 14 13.08 2.70 30.63
C THR A 14 12.23 3.95 30.88
N GLY A 15 11.15 3.77 31.65
CA GLY A 15 10.11 4.78 31.80
C GLY A 15 10.56 6.03 32.54
N ILE A 16 9.87 7.16 32.31
CA ILE A 16 9.58 8.25 33.27
C ILE A 16 8.73 9.37 32.62
N THR A 17 7.57 9.61 33.26
CA THR A 17 6.79 10.85 33.48
C THR A 17 6.28 11.77 32.36
N LYS A 18 5.00 12.12 32.51
CA LYS A 18 4.23 13.18 31.85
C LYS A 18 4.95 14.54 31.88
N LYS A 19 5.41 15.01 30.71
CA LYS A 19 5.42 16.44 30.34
C LYS A 19 4.98 16.53 28.88
N ASN A 20 4.07 17.45 28.58
CA ASN A 20 3.57 17.74 27.22
C ASN A 20 4.74 17.99 26.26
N LYS A 21 5.20 16.94 25.58
CA LYS A 21 5.93 17.07 24.32
C LYS A 21 4.86 17.23 23.24
N PHE A 22 4.97 18.27 22.42
CA PHE A 22 4.37 18.23 21.09
C PHE A 22 4.97 17.02 20.36
N ILE A 23 4.30 15.86 20.47
CA ILE A 23 4.65 14.68 19.70
C ILE A 23 4.24 15.03 18.27
N ARG A 24 5.20 15.47 17.45
CA ARG A 24 4.99 15.53 16.00
C ARG A 24 4.63 14.10 15.58
N LYS A 25 3.38 13.91 15.14
CA LYS A 25 2.90 12.63 14.64
C LYS A 25 3.77 12.24 13.44
N LYS A 26 4.31 11.02 13.44
CA LYS A 26 5.07 10.50 12.29
C LYS A 26 4.17 10.58 11.05
N PRO A 27 4.69 11.02 9.89
CA PRO A 27 3.93 10.93 8.64
C PRO A 27 3.53 9.47 8.39
N LYS A 28 2.32 9.31 7.86
CA LYS A 28 1.77 8.06 7.38
C LYS A 28 2.46 7.61 6.11
N GLU A 29 2.90 6.36 6.10
CA GLU A 29 3.61 5.79 4.96
C GLU A 29 2.64 5.10 4.00
N ILE A 30 2.66 5.54 2.74
CA ILE A 30 1.90 4.89 1.65
C ILE A 30 2.90 4.14 0.79
N LEU A 31 2.81 2.81 0.78
CA LEU A 31 3.57 1.98 -0.15
C LEU A 31 2.90 1.97 -1.52
N VAL A 32 3.65 2.32 -2.56
CA VAL A 32 3.24 2.21 -3.96
C VAL A 32 4.02 1.08 -4.61
N THR A 33 3.29 0.15 -5.22
CA THR A 33 3.87 -0.92 -6.05
C THR A 33 3.12 -1.00 -7.38
N LEU A 34 3.80 -1.52 -8.39
CA LEU A 34 3.19 -1.85 -9.68
C LEU A 34 3.36 -3.35 -9.97
N GLY A 35 2.37 -3.93 -10.63
CA GLY A 35 2.45 -5.30 -11.15
C GLY A 35 3.23 -5.29 -12.46
N GLY A 36 4.51 -5.65 -12.44
CA GLY A 36 5.37 -5.62 -13.63
C GLY A 36 6.13 -4.30 -13.82
N THR A 37 6.58 -4.03 -15.04
CA THR A 37 7.18 -2.74 -15.42
C THR A 37 6.11 -1.62 -15.41
N ASP A 38 6.51 -0.34 -15.38
CA ASP A 38 5.61 0.83 -15.44
C ASP A 38 5.49 1.44 -16.85
N PRO A 39 4.92 0.74 -17.86
CA PRO A 39 4.87 1.27 -19.23
C PRO A 39 3.99 2.52 -19.34
N SER A 40 3.04 2.72 -18.43
CA SER A 40 2.09 3.84 -18.44
C SER A 40 2.50 5.02 -17.56
N LYS A 41 3.70 4.99 -16.96
CA LYS A 41 4.19 6.01 -16.01
C LYS A 41 3.22 6.24 -14.85
N THR A 42 2.56 5.19 -14.41
CA THR A 42 1.58 5.18 -13.33
C THR A 42 2.19 5.64 -12.02
N THR A 43 3.41 5.25 -11.70
CA THR A 43 4.11 5.74 -10.50
C THR A 43 4.26 7.25 -10.56
N LEU A 44 4.62 7.81 -11.73
CA LEU A 44 4.68 9.26 -11.92
C LEU A 44 3.31 9.91 -11.73
N LYS A 45 2.24 9.32 -12.28
CA LYS A 45 0.87 9.83 -12.11
C LYS A 45 0.39 9.77 -10.66
N VAL A 46 0.80 8.76 -9.90
CA VAL A 46 0.52 8.65 -8.46
C VAL A 46 1.29 9.74 -7.72
N ILE A 47 2.60 9.88 -7.95
CA ILE A 47 3.42 10.96 -7.38
C ILE A 47 2.78 12.33 -7.69
N GLU A 48 2.42 12.58 -8.95
CA GLU A 48 1.75 13.80 -9.36
C GLU A 48 0.39 14.02 -8.70
N ALA A 49 -0.41 12.97 -8.48
CA ALA A 49 -1.69 13.14 -7.79
C ALA A 49 -1.51 13.41 -6.30
N LEU A 50 -0.46 12.85 -5.69
CA LEU A 50 -0.11 13.09 -4.30
C LEU A 50 0.50 14.49 -4.10
N LYS A 51 0.98 15.16 -5.16
CA LYS A 51 1.49 16.53 -5.07
C LYS A 51 0.44 17.53 -4.60
N ASP A 52 -0.82 17.35 -4.99
CA ASP A 52 -1.91 18.24 -4.60
C ASP A 52 -2.38 17.93 -3.15
N LEU A 53 -1.81 16.87 -2.57
CA LEU A 53 -1.88 16.50 -1.16
C LEU A 53 -0.68 17.05 -0.38
N LYS A 54 0.16 17.93 -0.94
CA LYS A 54 1.25 18.62 -0.20
C LYS A 54 0.78 19.35 1.07
N GLU A 55 -0.51 19.66 1.19
CA GLU A 55 -1.11 20.13 2.46
C GLU A 55 -0.98 19.11 3.60
N PHE A 56 -0.85 17.83 3.27
CA PHE A 56 -0.60 16.74 4.20
C PHE A 56 0.91 16.55 4.38
N ASN A 57 1.51 17.40 5.21
CA ASN A 57 2.81 17.11 5.86
C ASN A 57 2.80 15.78 6.66
N GLU A 58 1.65 15.11 6.72
CA GLU A 58 1.39 13.83 7.34
C GLU A 58 1.59 12.62 6.40
N ILE A 59 2.09 12.76 5.17
CA ILE A 59 2.27 11.61 4.25
C ILE A 59 3.72 11.49 3.78
N HIS A 60 4.26 10.26 3.83
CA HIS A 60 5.51 9.87 3.21
C HIS A 60 5.26 8.76 2.18
N LEU A 61 5.79 8.90 0.98
CA LEU A 61 5.63 7.92 -0.09
C LEU A 61 6.78 6.92 -0.08
N VAL A 62 6.45 5.63 -0.11
CA VAL A 62 7.44 4.58 -0.32
C VAL A 62 7.16 3.97 -1.68
N VAL A 63 8.03 4.18 -2.65
CA VAL A 63 7.88 3.61 -4.00
C VAL A 63 8.79 2.40 -4.08
N LYS A 64 8.20 1.20 -4.23
CA LYS A 64 8.97 -0.01 -4.47
C LYS A 64 9.00 -0.31 -5.96
N LEU A 65 10.21 -0.31 -6.52
CA LEU A 65 10.42 -0.60 -7.94
C LEU A 65 10.13 -2.07 -8.24
N HIS A 66 9.75 -2.34 -9.48
CA HIS A 66 9.74 -3.72 -9.97
C HIS A 66 11.18 -4.20 -10.25
N PRO A 67 11.53 -5.49 -10.10
CA PRO A 67 12.88 -5.98 -10.42
C PRO A 67 13.37 -5.66 -11.84
N ALA A 68 12.45 -5.54 -12.80
CA ALA A 68 12.75 -5.20 -14.19
C ALA A 68 12.77 -3.67 -14.47
N GLU A 69 12.55 -2.85 -13.45
CA GLU A 69 12.51 -1.40 -13.57
C GLU A 69 13.88 -0.81 -13.23
N LEU A 70 14.44 -0.04 -14.17
CA LEU A 70 15.84 0.39 -14.10
C LEU A 70 15.99 1.89 -13.77
N ASP A 71 14.92 2.68 -13.86
CA ASP A 71 14.98 4.15 -13.75
C ASP A 71 14.49 4.68 -12.40
N ALA A 72 15.20 4.32 -11.33
CA ALA A 72 14.95 4.85 -9.98
C ALA A 72 15.10 6.37 -9.91
N GLU A 73 16.04 6.92 -10.70
CA GLU A 73 16.39 8.33 -10.69
C GLU A 73 15.26 9.21 -11.23
N LEU A 74 14.49 8.73 -12.21
CA LEU A 74 13.30 9.43 -12.69
C LEU A 74 12.29 9.70 -11.56
N TYR A 75 11.98 8.70 -10.75
CA TYR A 75 11.03 8.83 -9.64
C TYR A 75 11.54 9.76 -8.55
N LYS A 76 12.82 9.64 -8.23
CA LYS A 76 13.48 10.50 -7.25
C LYS A 76 13.46 11.97 -7.70
N LYS A 77 13.84 12.25 -8.94
CA LYS A 77 13.80 13.61 -9.51
C LYS A 77 12.40 14.20 -9.51
N LEU A 78 11.38 13.42 -9.89
CA LEU A 78 10.00 13.91 -9.87
C LEU A 78 9.54 14.21 -8.44
N ALA A 79 9.82 13.32 -7.49
CA ALA A 79 9.48 13.54 -6.09
C ALA A 79 10.15 14.79 -5.51
N GLU A 80 11.43 15.03 -5.85
CA GLU A 80 12.18 16.23 -5.47
C GLU A 80 11.59 17.50 -6.10
N GLN A 81 11.32 17.49 -7.42
CA GLN A 81 10.69 18.60 -8.14
C GLN A 81 9.33 18.96 -7.53
N GLU A 82 8.58 17.93 -7.10
CA GLU A 82 7.28 18.10 -6.50
C GLU A 82 7.32 18.27 -4.99
N ASN A 83 8.49 18.33 -4.34
CA ASN A 83 8.62 18.48 -2.89
C ASN A 83 7.79 17.44 -2.10
N ILE A 84 7.76 16.19 -2.59
CA ILE A 84 7.06 15.07 -1.95
C ILE A 84 8.09 14.24 -1.20
N SER A 85 7.87 14.07 0.11
CA SER A 85 8.69 13.19 0.93
C SER A 85 8.56 11.75 0.43
N THR A 86 9.63 11.21 -0.15
CA THR A 86 9.62 9.91 -0.84
C THR A 86 10.86 9.09 -0.50
N THR A 87 10.69 7.78 -0.40
CA THR A 87 11.76 6.77 -0.34
C THR A 87 11.57 5.80 -1.50
N ILE A 88 12.64 5.53 -2.25
CA ILE A 88 12.63 4.55 -3.34
C ILE A 88 13.27 3.26 -2.83
N LEU A 89 12.50 2.17 -2.82
CA LEU A 89 12.99 0.83 -2.52
C LEU A 89 13.37 0.13 -3.81
N ASP A 90 14.54 -0.49 -3.81
CA ASP A 90 15.01 -1.27 -4.95
C ASP A 90 14.12 -2.51 -5.20
N GLY A 91 14.12 -3.02 -6.43
CA GLY A 91 13.22 -4.12 -6.80
C GLY A 91 13.49 -5.46 -6.11
N LYS A 92 14.66 -5.65 -5.51
CA LYS A 92 15.06 -6.83 -4.74
C LYS A 92 14.57 -6.79 -3.30
N GLN A 93 14.12 -5.64 -2.80
CA GLN A 93 13.53 -5.55 -1.47
C GLN A 93 12.28 -6.42 -1.37
N ASP A 94 12.05 -7.02 -0.21
CA ASP A 94 10.91 -7.88 0.01
C ASP A 94 9.59 -7.07 0.03
N THR A 95 8.60 -7.54 -0.72
CA THR A 95 7.32 -6.84 -0.83
C THR A 95 6.52 -6.93 0.48
N PHE A 96 6.57 -8.06 1.19
CA PHE A 96 5.84 -8.25 2.43
C PHE A 96 6.42 -7.40 3.56
N GLU A 97 7.74 -7.29 3.65
CA GLU A 97 8.40 -6.38 4.61
C GLU A 97 8.02 -4.92 4.37
N ALA A 98 7.99 -4.50 3.10
CA ALA A 98 7.54 -3.16 2.73
C ALA A 98 6.07 -2.93 3.11
N ILE A 99 5.18 -3.89 2.81
CA ILE A 99 3.75 -3.82 3.18
C ILE A 99 3.61 -3.73 4.70
N ALA A 100 4.29 -4.61 5.45
CA ALA A 100 4.20 -4.68 6.90
C ALA A 100 4.61 -3.37 7.57
N SER A 101 5.65 -2.71 7.04
CA SER A 101 6.22 -1.46 7.55
C SER A 101 5.38 -0.22 7.23
N SER A 102 4.50 -0.29 6.25
CA SER A 102 3.71 0.85 5.78
C SER A 102 2.36 0.98 6.49
N ASP A 103 1.77 2.18 6.49
CA ASP A 103 0.43 2.40 7.04
C ASP A 103 -0.67 2.07 6.03
N PHE A 104 -0.41 2.34 4.75
CA PHE A 104 -1.35 2.17 3.64
C PHE A 104 -0.66 1.55 2.43
N PHE A 105 -1.46 0.98 1.53
CA PHE A 105 -0.97 0.39 0.30
C PHE A 105 -1.68 0.98 -0.93
N SER A 106 -0.93 1.09 -2.02
CA SER A 106 -1.39 1.65 -3.27
C SER A 106 -0.85 0.85 -4.46
N THR A 107 -1.73 0.59 -5.43
CA THR A 107 -1.36 0.04 -6.74
C THR A 107 -2.37 0.46 -7.81
N MET A 108 -2.14 0.07 -9.07
CA MET A 108 -3.10 0.23 -10.16
C MET A 108 -3.81 -1.09 -10.46
N THR A 109 -3.05 -2.14 -10.78
CA THR A 109 -3.57 -3.45 -11.19
C THR A 109 -2.63 -4.57 -10.76
N SER A 110 -2.33 -4.68 -9.46
CA SER A 110 -1.48 -5.75 -8.93
C SER A 110 -2.27 -6.68 -8.02
N THR A 111 -1.97 -7.98 -8.08
CA THR A 111 -2.48 -8.94 -7.09
C THR A 111 -1.99 -8.59 -5.70
N VAL A 112 -0.82 -7.91 -5.57
CA VAL A 112 -0.23 -7.42 -4.31
C VAL A 112 -1.21 -6.63 -3.43
N ALA A 113 -2.28 -6.07 -4.03
CA ALA A 113 -3.40 -5.49 -3.28
C ALA A 113 -4.06 -6.50 -2.32
N LEU A 114 -4.18 -7.77 -2.70
CA LEU A 114 -4.73 -8.84 -1.87
C LEU A 114 -3.83 -9.09 -0.66
N GLU A 115 -2.53 -9.22 -0.88
CA GLU A 115 -1.52 -9.37 0.17
C GLU A 115 -1.61 -8.18 1.14
N ALA A 116 -1.72 -6.95 0.63
CA ALA A 116 -1.92 -5.77 1.48
C ALA A 116 -3.20 -5.84 2.33
N MET A 117 -4.33 -6.28 1.76
CA MET A 117 -5.56 -6.54 2.53
C MET A 117 -5.35 -7.61 3.61
N MET A 118 -4.58 -8.67 3.34
CA MET A 118 -4.26 -9.71 4.32
C MET A 118 -3.44 -9.16 5.49
N PHE A 119 -2.59 -8.16 5.23
CA PHE A 119 -1.86 -7.40 6.26
C PHE A 119 -2.70 -6.32 6.95
N ASN A 120 -4.01 -6.24 6.67
CA ASN A 120 -4.92 -5.17 7.14
C ASN A 120 -4.44 -3.76 6.76
N LYS A 121 -3.83 -3.62 5.58
CA LYS A 121 -3.42 -2.33 5.04
C LYS A 121 -4.54 -1.81 4.15
N PRO A 122 -5.12 -0.63 4.44
CA PRO A 122 -6.15 -0.07 3.58
C PRO A 122 -5.56 0.19 2.19
N VAL A 123 -6.28 -0.29 1.17
CA VAL A 123 -5.83 -0.29 -0.22
C VAL A 123 -6.46 0.85 -1.01
N PHE A 124 -5.60 1.63 -1.65
CA PHE A 124 -5.94 2.61 -2.67
C PHE A 124 -5.63 2.05 -4.06
N ILE A 125 -6.60 2.12 -4.97
CA ILE A 125 -6.40 1.81 -6.38
C ILE A 125 -6.43 3.11 -7.18
N PHE A 126 -5.26 3.59 -7.60
CA PHE A 126 -5.15 4.77 -8.45
C PHE A 126 -5.22 4.35 -9.92
N ASN A 127 -6.39 4.55 -10.53
CA ASN A 127 -6.63 4.22 -11.92
C ASN A 127 -6.86 5.46 -12.79
N PHE A 128 -5.90 6.39 -12.78
CA PHE A 128 -5.95 7.58 -13.63
C PHE A 128 -5.88 7.28 -15.13
N ALA A 129 -5.31 6.12 -15.49
CA ALA A 129 -5.20 5.68 -16.88
C ALA A 129 -6.48 4.97 -17.40
N ASN A 130 -7.50 4.81 -16.55
CA ASN A 130 -8.68 3.98 -16.83
C ASN A 130 -8.31 2.58 -17.36
N TYR A 131 -7.22 2.03 -16.85
CA TYR A 131 -6.63 0.76 -17.27
C TYR A 131 -7.18 -0.38 -16.41
N GLY A 132 -7.45 -1.54 -17.01
CA GLY A 132 -7.83 -2.76 -16.26
C GLY A 132 -9.26 -2.81 -15.70
N GLY A 133 -10.10 -1.79 -15.89
CA GLY A 133 -11.52 -1.80 -15.48
C GLY A 133 -11.75 -1.94 -13.97
N ALA A 134 -13.03 -2.06 -13.58
CA ALA A 134 -13.41 -2.32 -12.20
C ALA A 134 -13.33 -3.83 -11.92
N ASN A 135 -12.19 -4.32 -11.45
CA ASN A 135 -12.06 -5.69 -10.94
C ASN A 135 -13.03 -5.92 -9.76
N ASP A 136 -13.23 -7.17 -9.36
CA ASP A 136 -14.25 -7.52 -8.35
C ASP A 136 -14.07 -6.78 -7.02
N TRP A 137 -12.83 -6.52 -6.61
CA TRP A 137 -12.55 -5.68 -5.42
C TRP A 137 -13.00 -4.22 -5.58
N VAL A 138 -13.06 -3.68 -6.81
CA VAL A 138 -13.62 -2.34 -7.06
C VAL A 138 -15.15 -2.41 -7.05
N LYS A 139 -15.73 -3.38 -7.78
CA LYS A 139 -17.19 -3.57 -7.89
C LYS A 139 -17.85 -3.81 -6.53
N GLU A 140 -17.22 -4.63 -5.70
CA GLU A 140 -17.70 -4.94 -4.35
C GLU A 140 -17.29 -3.91 -3.30
N LYS A 141 -16.61 -2.84 -3.74
CA LYS A 141 -16.10 -1.79 -2.85
C LYS A 141 -15.24 -2.41 -1.75
N ALA A 142 -14.34 -3.33 -2.06
CA ALA A 142 -13.34 -3.78 -1.11
C ALA A 142 -12.24 -2.73 -0.91
N VAL A 143 -11.98 -1.92 -1.94
CA VAL A 143 -10.88 -0.92 -1.96
C VAL A 143 -11.39 0.50 -2.13
N THR A 144 -10.51 1.47 -1.90
CA THR A 144 -10.74 2.86 -2.29
C THR A 144 -10.30 3.06 -3.74
N TYR A 145 -11.26 3.22 -4.65
CA TYR A 145 -10.98 3.37 -6.08
C TYR A 145 -10.93 4.86 -6.48
N ILE A 146 -9.80 5.28 -7.04
CA ILE A 146 -9.48 6.68 -7.34
C ILE A 146 -9.25 6.81 -8.85
N THR A 147 -10.14 7.53 -9.54
CA THR A 147 -10.07 7.71 -11.00
C THR A 147 -9.64 9.11 -11.43
N ASN A 148 -9.64 10.07 -10.49
CA ASN A 148 -9.18 11.44 -10.74
C ASN A 148 -8.58 12.04 -9.47
N ARG A 149 -7.79 13.11 -9.64
CA ARG A 149 -7.03 13.74 -8.57
C ARG A 149 -7.91 14.26 -7.43
N GLU A 150 -9.03 14.93 -7.76
CA GLU A 150 -9.93 15.50 -6.74
C GLU A 150 -10.56 14.44 -5.85
N SER A 151 -11.03 13.34 -6.44
CA SER A 151 -11.57 12.20 -5.70
C SER A 151 -10.51 11.56 -4.81
N GLY A 152 -9.26 11.45 -5.31
CA GLY A 152 -8.13 10.94 -4.54
C GLY A 152 -7.86 11.76 -3.28
N LYS A 153 -7.81 13.10 -3.41
CA LYS A 153 -7.63 14.00 -2.26
C LYS A 153 -8.71 13.82 -1.21
N LYS A 154 -9.97 13.76 -1.63
CA LYS A 154 -11.10 13.57 -0.72
C LYS A 154 -11.03 12.23 0.00
N GLU A 155 -10.78 11.14 -0.72
CA GLU A 155 -10.77 9.80 -0.16
C GLU A 155 -9.59 9.57 0.78
N ILE A 156 -8.38 9.99 0.41
CA ILE A 156 -7.20 9.88 1.27
C ILE A 156 -7.41 10.70 2.54
N LYS A 157 -7.92 11.94 2.44
CA LYS A 157 -8.27 12.76 3.61
C LYS A 157 -9.25 12.04 4.53
N ARG A 158 -10.27 11.40 3.94
CA ARG A 158 -11.30 10.68 4.69
C ARG A 158 -10.71 9.48 5.43
N VAL A 159 -9.88 8.67 4.76
CA VAL A 159 -9.18 7.53 5.37
C VAL A 159 -8.26 7.98 6.51
N LEU A 160 -7.57 9.12 6.35
CA LEU A 160 -6.63 9.63 7.35
C LEU A 160 -7.31 10.26 8.58
N SER A 161 -8.52 10.81 8.43
CA SER A 161 -9.18 11.60 9.47
C SER A 161 -10.44 10.96 10.09
N ASP A 162 -11.11 10.04 9.39
CA ASP A 162 -12.33 9.37 9.87
C ASP A 162 -12.06 7.90 10.20
N LYS A 163 -11.88 7.62 11.49
CA LYS A 163 -11.64 6.27 12.00
C LYS A 163 -12.77 5.29 11.64
N ARG A 164 -14.04 5.74 11.65
CA ARG A 164 -15.17 4.86 11.33
C ARG A 164 -15.15 4.45 9.86
N TYR A 165 -14.77 5.38 9.00
CA TYR A 165 -14.61 5.09 7.58
C TYR A 165 -13.47 4.10 7.33
N LEU A 166 -12.33 4.28 8.00
CA LEU A 166 -11.20 3.36 7.95
C LEU A 166 -11.59 1.95 8.44
N ASP A 167 -12.27 1.85 9.59
CA ASP A 167 -12.71 0.56 10.15
C ASP A 167 -13.70 -0.15 9.21
N ASP A 168 -14.61 0.59 8.57
CA ASP A 168 -15.52 0.05 7.56
C ASP A 168 -14.78 -0.45 6.31
N LEU A 169 -13.81 0.32 5.81
CA LEU A 169 -12.97 -0.10 4.68
C LEU A 169 -12.24 -1.41 4.98
N LEU A 170 -11.55 -1.51 6.12
CA LEU A 170 -10.87 -2.74 6.54
C LEU A 170 -11.84 -3.93 6.69
N LYS A 171 -13.08 -3.68 7.13
CA LYS A 171 -14.12 -4.70 7.20
C LYS A 171 -14.54 -5.19 5.81
N ARG A 172 -14.70 -4.28 4.84
CA ARG A 172 -15.02 -4.62 3.45
C ARG A 172 -13.90 -5.42 2.80
N GLU A 173 -12.64 -5.06 3.02
CA GLU A 173 -11.46 -5.83 2.57
C GLU A 173 -11.47 -7.26 3.12
N LYS A 174 -11.69 -7.43 4.43
CA LYS A 174 -11.80 -8.76 5.07
C LYS A 174 -12.95 -9.59 4.50
N ASN A 175 -14.10 -8.98 4.27
CA ASN A 175 -15.25 -9.68 3.71
C ASN A 175 -14.98 -10.12 2.27
N PHE A 176 -14.33 -9.27 1.48
CA PHE A 176 -13.91 -9.60 0.12
C PHE A 176 -12.94 -10.79 0.12
N LEU A 177 -11.89 -10.73 0.95
CA LEU A 177 -10.94 -11.83 1.10
C LEU A 177 -11.63 -13.14 1.51
N LYS A 178 -12.53 -13.09 2.50
CA LYS A 178 -13.28 -14.26 2.95
C LYS A 178 -14.17 -14.86 1.86
N LYS A 179 -14.82 -14.01 1.07
CA LYS A 179 -15.72 -14.41 -0.01
C LYS A 179 -14.97 -15.09 -1.16
N HIS A 180 -13.86 -14.50 -1.59
CA HIS A 180 -13.16 -14.91 -2.82
C HIS A 180 -11.97 -15.85 -2.57
N TYR A 181 -11.36 -15.81 -1.40
CA TYR A 181 -10.14 -16.56 -1.07
C TYR A 181 -10.30 -17.46 0.16
N TYR A 182 -11.51 -17.57 0.70
CA TYR A 182 -11.88 -18.44 1.82
C TYR A 182 -11.10 -18.14 3.12
N LYS A 183 -10.10 -18.96 3.46
CA LYS A 183 -9.35 -18.89 4.73
C LYS A 183 -7.90 -18.55 4.48
N ILE A 184 -7.41 -17.53 5.19
CA ILE A 184 -6.01 -17.11 5.21
C ILE A 184 -5.34 -17.72 6.45
N ASP A 185 -5.18 -19.04 6.44
CA ASP A 185 -4.62 -19.82 7.56
C ASP A 185 -3.38 -20.64 7.17
N GLY A 186 -2.86 -20.43 5.95
CA GLY A 186 -1.71 -21.16 5.41
C GLY A 186 -1.99 -22.60 4.99
N LYS A 187 -3.25 -23.09 5.10
CA LYS A 187 -3.59 -24.50 4.88
C LYS A 187 -4.19 -24.81 3.51
N ALA A 188 -3.85 -24.02 2.50
CA ALA A 188 -4.42 -24.16 1.16
C ALA A 188 -4.03 -25.50 0.52
N THR A 189 -2.75 -25.87 0.65
CA THR A 189 -2.19 -27.12 0.09
C THR A 189 -2.82 -28.34 0.73
N GLU A 190 -3.01 -28.35 2.04
CA GLU A 190 -3.62 -29.46 2.80
C GLU A 190 -5.08 -29.64 2.40
N ARG A 191 -5.84 -28.55 2.25
CA ARG A 191 -7.22 -28.62 1.77
C ARG A 191 -7.30 -29.16 0.35
N LEU A 192 -6.36 -28.76 -0.52
CA LEU A 192 -6.29 -29.28 -1.89
C LEU A 192 -5.94 -30.77 -1.91
N TYR A 193 -4.96 -31.19 -1.09
CA TYR A 193 -4.57 -32.59 -0.95
C TYR A 193 -5.74 -33.47 -0.50
N GLU A 194 -6.46 -33.07 0.55
CA GLU A 194 -7.63 -33.81 1.03
C GLU A 194 -8.73 -33.89 -0.02
N LEU A 195 -8.96 -32.81 -0.79
CA LEU A 195 -9.93 -32.81 -1.88
C LEU A 195 -9.54 -33.81 -2.98
N ILE A 196 -8.28 -33.84 -3.40
CA ILE A 196 -7.78 -34.79 -4.41
C ILE A 196 -7.92 -36.23 -3.89
N LYS A 197 -7.44 -36.50 -2.66
CA LYS A 197 -7.49 -37.82 -2.03
C LYS A 197 -8.92 -38.36 -1.92
N ASN A 198 -9.87 -37.51 -1.54
CA ASN A 198 -11.27 -37.89 -1.39
C ASN A 198 -12.00 -38.11 -2.71
N ASN A 199 -11.52 -37.53 -3.82
CA ASN A 199 -12.08 -37.75 -5.16
C ASN A 199 -11.47 -38.97 -5.86
N ILE A 200 -10.19 -39.29 -5.61
CA ILE A 200 -9.54 -40.49 -6.18
C ILE A 200 -10.06 -41.78 -5.55
N ASN A 201 -10.43 -41.75 -4.26
CA ASN A 201 -10.88 -42.94 -3.52
C ASN A 201 -12.41 -43.17 -3.57
N GLN A 202 -13.16 -42.46 -4.42
CA GLN A 202 -14.58 -42.75 -4.58
C GLN A 202 -14.76 -43.98 -5.49
N PRO A 203 -15.43 -45.06 -5.03
CA PRO A 203 -15.86 -46.11 -5.93
C PRO A 203 -16.80 -45.50 -6.98
N LYS A 204 -16.61 -45.91 -8.25
CA LYS A 204 -17.46 -45.49 -9.38
C LYS A 204 -18.93 -45.84 -9.16
#